data_AF-K0V8P6-F1
#
_entry.id   AF-K0V8P6-F1
#
_cell.length_a   1.000
_cell.length_b   1.000
_cell.length_c   1.000
_cell.angle_alpha   90.00
_cell.angle_beta   90.00
_cell.angle_gamma   90.00
#
_symmetry.space_group_name_H-M   'P 1'
#
loop_
_entity.id
_entity.type
_entity.pdbx_description
1 polymer ?
#
loop_
_entity_poly.entity_id
_entity_poly.type
_entity_poly.pdbx_seq_one_letter_code
_entity_poly.pdbx_strand_id
1 'polypeptide(L)' 'MVANDRGVLSVRYHFSNRSEDIIGLFTAALDRLGITWRRSDRYTVSVYRKAATARLDEFIGPKDRALPLHCA' A
#
# COMPACT_ATOMS: atom_id res chain seq x y z
N MET A 1 -3.97 3.43 -4.94
CA MET A 1 -5.03 4.28 -5.51
C MET A 1 -5.25 5.45 -4.57
N VAL A 2 -5.44 6.67 -5.07
CA VAL A 2 -5.76 7.83 -4.22
C VAL A 2 -7.29 7.99 -4.18
N ALA A 3 -7.88 7.89 -3.00
CA ALA A 3 -9.30 8.12 -2.78
C ALA A 3 -9.51 9.52 -2.19
N ASN A 4 -10.48 10.26 -2.74
CA ASN A 4 -10.84 11.58 -2.23
C ASN A 4 -12.06 11.45 -1.31
N ASP A 5 -11.82 11.40 0.01
CA ASP A 5 -12.89 11.41 1.01
C ASP A 5 -13.15 12.85 1.45
N ARG A 6 -14.18 13.49 0.87
CA ARG A 6 -14.68 14.84 1.22
C ARG A 6 -13.59 15.94 1.23
N GLY A 7 -12.65 15.90 0.29
CA GLY A 7 -11.54 16.87 0.17
C GLY A 7 -10.25 16.43 0.85
N VAL A 8 -10.23 15.25 1.50
CA VAL A 8 -9.02 14.67 2.05
C VAL A 8 -8.53 13.55 1.15
N LEU A 9 -7.37 13.77 0.52
CA LEU A 9 -6.67 12.75 -0.24
C LEU A 9 -6.21 11.65 0.73
N SER A 10 -6.67 10.42 0.49
CA SER A 10 -6.25 9.23 1.22
C SER A 10 -5.65 8.23 0.25
N VAL A 11 -4.39 7.88 0.47
CA VAL A 11 -3.74 6.81 -0.29
C VAL A 11 -4.26 5.48 0.25
N ARG A 12 -4.70 4.60 -0.64
CA ARG A 12 -5.09 3.23 -0.31
C ARG A 12 -4.23 2.27 -1.10
N TYR A 13 -3.60 1.34 -0.40
CA TYR A 13 -2.77 0.32 -1.00
C TYR A 13 -3.53 -0.99 -1.10
N HIS A 14 -3.43 -1.62 -2.26
CA HIS A 14 -4.00 -2.92 -2.56
C HIS A 14 -2.91 -3.75 -3.22
N PHE A 15 -2.63 -4.91 -2.65
CA PHE A 15 -1.70 -5.87 -3.18
C PHE A 15 -2.46 -7.16 -3.47
N SER A 16 -2.42 -7.60 -4.73
CA SER A 16 -3.04 -8.84 -5.16
C SER A 16 -2.01 -9.77 -5.78
N ASN A 17 -1.92 -11.01 -5.31
CA ASN A 17 -1.06 -12.03 -5.88
C ASN A 17 -1.70 -13.41 -5.73
N ARG A 18 -1.36 -14.35 -6.62
CA ARG A 18 -1.87 -15.72 -6.58
C ARG A 18 -1.00 -16.66 -5.73
N SER A 19 0.29 -16.34 -5.57
CA SER A 19 1.20 -17.09 -4.71
C SER A 19 0.96 -16.71 -3.25
N GLU A 20 0.68 -17.71 -2.42
CA GLU A 20 0.56 -17.54 -0.98
C GLU A 20 1.90 -17.20 -0.33
N ASP A 21 3.01 -17.72 -0.86
CA ASP A 21 4.35 -17.41 -0.37
C ASP A 21 4.68 -15.93 -0.57
N ILE A 22 4.38 -15.37 -1.75
CA ILE A 22 4.58 -13.94 -2.02
C ILE A 22 3.70 -13.08 -1.12
N ILE A 23 2.45 -13.48 -0.90
CA ILE A 23 1.57 -12.81 0.06
C ILE A 23 2.18 -12.86 1.46
N GLY A 24 2.66 -14.02 1.89
CA GLY A 24 3.28 -14.23 3.19
C GLY A 24 4.52 -13.36 3.39
N LEU A 25 5.40 -13.29 2.39
CA LEU A 25 6.56 -12.41 2.39
C LEU A 25 6.16 -10.94 2.52
N PHE A 26 5.16 -10.51 1.76
CA PHE A 26 4.68 -9.15 1.81
C PHE A 26 4.08 -8.81 3.19
N THR A 27 3.20 -9.66 3.73
CA THR A 27 2.58 -9.44 5.05
C THR A 27 3.59 -9.48 6.17
N ALA A 28 4.57 -10.39 6.13
CA ALA A 28 5.64 -10.45 7.12
C ALA A 28 6.50 -9.18 7.11
N ALA A 29 6.74 -8.58 5.94
CA ALA A 29 7.41 -7.29 5.85
C ALA A 29 6.56 -6.17 6.48
N LEU A 30 5.25 -6.14 6.20
CA LEU A 30 4.34 -5.16 6.82
C LEU A 30 4.30 -5.30 8.35
N ASP A 31 4.28 -6.52 8.87
CA ASP A 31 4.30 -6.79 10.31
C ASP A 31 5.60 -6.30 10.96
N ARG A 32 6.76 -6.56 10.31
CA ARG A 32 8.06 -6.03 10.77
C ARG A 32 8.11 -4.50 10.79
N LEU A 33 7.43 -3.86 9.84
CA LEU A 33 7.31 -2.41 9.78
C LEU A 33 6.25 -1.86 10.75
N GLY A 34 5.44 -2.71 11.41
CA GLY A 34 4.34 -2.29 12.27
C GLY A 34 3.16 -1.68 11.50
N ILE A 35 3.03 -2.02 10.22
CA ILE A 35 2.00 -1.47 9.32
C ILE A 35 0.77 -2.37 9.39
N THR A 36 -0.35 -1.85 9.91
CA THR A 36 -1.59 -2.63 9.97
C THR A 36 -2.16 -2.87 8.57
N TRP A 37 -2.40 -4.14 8.23
CA TRP A 37 -3.01 -4.58 6.98
C TRP A 37 -4.22 -5.47 7.24
N ARG A 38 -5.04 -5.68 6.21
CA ARG A 38 -6.18 -6.59 6.22
C ARG A 38 -6.18 -7.46 4.98
N ARG A 39 -6.45 -8.75 5.11
CA ARG A 39 -6.74 -9.64 3.98
C ARG A 39 -8.22 -9.47 3.59
N SER A 40 -8.48 -8.92 2.40
CA SER A 40 -9.85 -8.67 1.94
C SER A 40 -10.43 -9.86 1.17
N ASP A 41 -9.55 -10.68 0.59
CA ASP A 41 -9.88 -11.97 -0.05
C ASP A 41 -8.64 -12.88 0.00
N ARG A 42 -8.77 -14.15 -0.38
CA ARG A 42 -7.67 -15.13 -0.45
C ARG A 42 -6.43 -14.57 -1.14
N TYR A 43 -6.58 -13.77 -2.19
CA TYR A 43 -5.45 -13.29 -2.99
C TYR A 43 -5.11 -11.82 -2.76
N THR A 44 -5.79 -11.15 -1.83
CA THR A 44 -5.74 -9.69 -1.71
C THR A 44 -5.43 -9.25 -0.29
N VAL A 45 -4.40 -8.42 -0.18
CA VAL A 45 -4.03 -7.67 1.02
C VAL A 45 -4.29 -6.19 0.78
N SER A 46 -4.88 -5.53 1.77
CA SER A 46 -5.29 -4.14 1.68
C SER A 46 -4.85 -3.34 2.90
N VAL A 47 -4.39 -2.11 2.66
CA VAL A 47 -3.91 -1.18 3.68
C VAL A 47 -4.63 0.14 3.51
N TYR A 48 -5.46 0.49 4.51
CA TYR A 48 -6.40 1.61 4.44
C TYR A 48 -6.22 2.66 5.54
N ARG A 49 -5.42 2.38 6.58
CA ARG A 49 -5.20 3.34 7.66
C ARG A 49 -4.21 4.41 7.23
N LYS A 50 -4.54 5.68 7.44
CA LYS A 50 -3.66 6.82 7.07
C LYS A 50 -2.24 6.71 7.64
N ALA A 51 -2.09 6.28 8.89
CA ALA A 51 -0.79 6.06 9.51
C ALA A 51 -0.01 4.91 8.83
N ALA A 52 -0.71 3.84 8.46
CA ALA A 52 -0.13 2.70 7.77
C ALA A 52 0.29 3.07 6.33
N THR A 53 -0.50 3.88 5.63
CA THR A 53 -0.24 4.32 4.26
C THR A 53 0.92 5.33 4.23
N ALA A 54 0.95 6.29 5.16
CA ALA A 54 2.06 7.24 5.29
C ALA A 54 3.38 6.53 5.59
N ARG A 55 3.37 5.53 6.49
CA ARG A 55 4.55 4.73 6.77
C ARG A 55 5.00 3.92 5.54
N LEU A 56 4.06 3.40 4.74
CA LEU A 56 4.41 2.74 3.49
C LEU A 56 5.02 3.71 2.46
N ASP A 57 4.50 4.93 2.38
CA ASP A 57 5.01 6.01 1.52
C ASP A 57 6.44 6.42 1.92
N GLU A 58 6.82 6.38 3.20
CA GLU A 58 8.20 6.62 3.65
C GLU A 58 9.19 5.60 3.07
N PHE A 59 8.77 4.33 2.91
CA PHE A 59 9.64 3.26 2.41
C PHE A 59 9.62 3.10 0.89
N ILE A 60 8.46 3.27 0.24
CA ILE A 60 8.28 3.06 -1.20
C ILE A 60 8.49 4.38 -1.97
N GLY A 61 8.26 5.52 -1.32
CA GLY A 61 8.14 6.81 -1.96
C GLY A 61 6.68 7.20 -2.21
N PRO A 62 6.37 8.52 -2.21
CA PRO A 62 5.01 9.03 -2.39
C PRO A 62 4.42 8.56 -3.72
N LYS A 63 3.33 7.79 -3.64
CA LYS A 63 2.61 7.27 -4.83
C LYS A 63 1.51 8.21 -5.32
N ASP A 64 1.28 9.31 -4.62
CA ASP A 64 0.44 10.44 -5.03
C ASP A 64 1.17 11.38 -5.99
N ARG A 65 2.50 11.37 -5.99
CA ARG A 65 3.31 12.16 -6.91
C ARG A 65 3.51 11.39 -8.21
N ALA A 66 2.85 11.83 -9.28
CA ALA A 66 3.29 11.51 -10.62
C ALA A 66 4.72 12.03 -10.76
N LEU A 67 5.71 11.12 -10.80
CA LEU A 67 7.03 11.51 -11.26
C LEU A 67 6.88 11.99 -12.71
N PRO A 68 7.36 13.18 -13.08
CA PRO A 68 7.46 13.52 -14.49
C PRO A 68 8.30 12.42 -15.14
N LEU A 69 7.73 11.75 -16.15
CA LEU A 69 8.50 10.82 -16.97
C LEU A 69 9.54 11.66 -17.72
N HIS A 70 10.74 11.77 -17.15
CA HIS A 70 11.89 12.26 -17.88
C HIS A 70 12.27 11.15 -18.86
N CYS A 71 11.77 11.24 -20.09
CA CYS A 71 12.32 10.45 -21.19
C CYS A 71 13.74 10.97 -21.46
N ALA A 72 14.73 10.12 -21.23
CA ALA A 72 16.07 10.26 -21.78
C ALA A 72 16.16 9.45 -23.08
#